data_AF-A0A0F9V5I0-F1
#
_entry.id   AF-A0A0F9V5I0-F1
#
_cell.length_a   1.000
_cell.length_b   1.000
_cell.length_c   1.000
_cell.angle_alpha   90.00
_cell.angle_beta   90.00
_cell.angle_gamma   90.00
#
_symmetry.space_group_name_H-M   'P 1'
#
loop_
_entity.id
_entity.type
_entity.pdbx_description
1 polymer ?
#
loop_
_entity_poly.entity_id
_entity_poly.type
_entity_poly.pdbx_seq_one_letter_code
_entity_poly.pdbx_strand_id
1 'polypeptide(L)'
;MSSALDNNYKAMHVDYASYLNGAWYISGWLLSQTEKPQIKISLENNSFLTIYYNYFERSDLVEALGLVDETCTNGFVLVVETFETDFLKLTFTIDNKHLKQDMLHPEIIDSPDIILAALGTKQSLFVDSLPSKIVSSLRVSTSEEKAASLREVDTLLSFSYYLDNCFVTDSNLFYLTGWALLNNNLNDIFVTDDKGESYSVTECFRYIRKDINVKFNLSENTAAGFVCACRLPDGFKPEQMTINIPGYKSITSEIEYGKVHLSKAALLKDYLAFIDVHNARFLDNAQPAVLRHIADIWQAESIMNELSPRVGSFGELNSTPQVSIIIPIYGRYDFVQHQLLAFSNDSDMQNHEIIYVLDDPRIEREFNIACHGVFNTFNHPFKTIHAGKNLGFAGANNLGASIATGKYILALNSDVLPSDHGWVGRLAEKFTTLDSPGILGTKLVYEDETIQHIGMTFQDDAYYPGIWMNYHPHKGMPSHLINKKETELTELVTGACMLMEKEFFISVGGFDTRYILGDFEDSDLCMKAYQHNKKIYIDTQESLYHLERLSQNLVDSGDWKYKLTLLNGLYQKTKWDDAIKKVKQQNV
;
A
#
# COMPACT_ATOMS: atom_id res chain seq x y z
N MET A 1 18.21 25.84 -18.63
CA MET A 1 18.72 25.87 -20.02
C MET A 1 17.64 26.50 -20.89
N SER A 2 17.95 27.63 -21.53
CA SER A 2 17.03 28.29 -22.46
C SER A 2 16.96 27.49 -23.76
N SER A 3 15.84 26.82 -24.01
CA SER A 3 15.49 26.38 -25.37
C SER A 3 14.44 27.34 -25.93
N ALA A 4 14.72 27.81 -27.15
CA ALA A 4 13.87 28.73 -27.90
C ALA A 4 12.44 28.17 -28.00
N LEU A 5 11.50 28.86 -27.36
CA LEU A 5 10.07 28.55 -27.40
C LEU A 5 9.35 29.47 -28.37
N ASP A 6 8.55 28.84 -29.21
CA ASP A 6 7.79 29.39 -30.31
C ASP A 6 6.67 30.33 -29.81
N ASN A 7 7.02 31.61 -29.73
CA ASN A 7 6.27 32.87 -29.84
C ASN A 7 4.77 33.03 -29.53
N ASN A 8 4.06 32.15 -28.81
CA ASN A 8 2.70 32.50 -28.31
C ASN A 8 2.30 31.98 -26.91
N TYR A 9 3.10 31.19 -26.19
CA TYR A 9 2.78 30.74 -24.81
C TYR A 9 4.07 30.51 -24.03
N LYS A 10 4.22 31.06 -22.80
CA LYS A 10 5.54 31.17 -22.15
C LYS A 10 5.83 30.21 -20.99
N ALA A 11 4.85 29.75 -20.20
CA ALA A 11 5.06 28.69 -19.20
C ALA A 11 3.72 28.33 -18.52
N MET A 12 3.61 27.08 -18.07
CA MET A 12 2.62 26.65 -17.07
C MET A 12 3.37 25.83 -16.03
N HIS A 13 2.97 25.97 -14.78
CA HIS A 13 3.42 25.12 -13.70
C HIS A 13 2.22 24.70 -12.86
N VAL A 14 2.24 23.47 -12.38
CA VAL A 14 1.28 22.97 -11.41
C VAL A 14 1.99 22.96 -10.07
N ASP A 15 1.49 23.76 -9.12
CA ASP A 15 2.08 23.88 -7.79
C ASP A 15 1.69 22.62 -6.98
N TYR A 16 0.39 22.38 -6.87
CA TYR A 16 -0.17 21.29 -6.06
C TYR A 16 -1.24 20.52 -6.82
N ALA A 17 -1.34 19.22 -6.52
CA ALA A 17 -2.48 18.42 -6.92
C ALA A 17 -2.96 17.54 -5.75
N SER A 18 -4.27 17.33 -5.65
CA SER A 18 -4.90 16.48 -4.65
C SER A 18 -6.00 15.68 -5.32
N TYR A 19 -6.08 14.38 -5.03
CA TYR A 19 -7.14 13.54 -5.55
C TYR A 19 -8.11 13.19 -4.41
N LEU A 20 -9.38 13.52 -4.59
CA LEU A 20 -10.42 13.17 -3.62
C LEU A 20 -11.73 12.85 -4.34
N ASN A 21 -12.28 11.66 -4.06
CA ASN A 21 -13.63 11.25 -4.46
C ASN A 21 -13.93 11.43 -5.96
N GLY A 22 -13.07 10.88 -6.83
CA GLY A 22 -13.29 10.89 -8.29
C GLY A 22 -13.01 12.22 -8.96
N ALA A 23 -12.24 13.09 -8.30
CA ALA A 23 -11.80 14.35 -8.90
C ALA A 23 -10.37 14.70 -8.49
N TRP A 24 -9.63 15.25 -9.45
CA TRP A 24 -8.38 15.96 -9.19
C TRP A 24 -8.66 17.43 -8.91
N TYR A 25 -8.08 17.93 -7.83
CA TYR A 25 -7.98 19.35 -7.47
C TYR A 25 -6.57 19.77 -7.78
N ILE A 26 -6.41 20.83 -8.56
CA ILE A 26 -5.11 21.19 -9.12
C ILE A 26 -4.97 22.70 -9.01
N SER A 27 -3.91 23.18 -8.37
CA SER A 27 -3.54 24.59 -8.40
C SER A 27 -2.22 24.78 -9.14
N GLY A 28 -2.09 25.94 -9.75
CA GLY A 28 -0.87 26.30 -10.44
C GLY A 28 -0.96 27.70 -11.00
N TRP A 29 -0.04 27.99 -11.90
CA TRP A 29 -0.01 29.26 -12.60
C TRP A 29 0.36 29.07 -14.07
N LEU A 30 -0.08 30.02 -14.88
CA LEU A 30 0.22 30.07 -16.29
C LEU A 30 0.56 31.49 -16.73
N LEU A 31 1.40 31.57 -17.76
CA LEU A 31 1.71 32.80 -18.49
C LEU A 31 1.03 32.75 -19.86
N SER A 32 0.05 33.63 -20.07
CA SER A 32 -0.66 33.75 -21.35
C SER A 32 -0.77 35.21 -21.80
N GLN A 33 -0.95 35.42 -23.10
CA GLN A 33 -1.36 36.70 -23.68
C GLN A 33 -2.87 36.92 -23.62
N THR A 34 -3.64 35.87 -23.29
CA THR A 34 -5.09 35.94 -23.10
C THR A 34 -5.41 35.99 -21.61
N GLU A 35 -6.33 36.87 -21.19
CA GLU A 35 -6.76 36.96 -19.79
C GLU A 35 -7.37 35.65 -19.24
N LYS A 36 -7.99 34.83 -20.10
CA LYS A 36 -8.63 33.55 -19.71
C LYS A 36 -8.34 32.47 -20.77
N PRO A 37 -7.17 31.82 -20.74
CA PRO A 37 -6.87 30.75 -21.67
C PRO A 37 -7.78 29.55 -21.45
N GLN A 38 -8.01 28.77 -22.50
CA GLN A 38 -8.79 27.54 -22.41
C GLN A 38 -7.88 26.38 -22.04
N ILE A 39 -8.02 25.88 -20.82
CA ILE A 39 -7.39 24.64 -20.37
C ILE A 39 -8.32 23.48 -20.79
N LYS A 40 -7.76 22.37 -21.28
CA LYS A 40 -8.44 21.10 -21.53
C LYS A 40 -7.58 19.99 -20.97
N ILE A 41 -8.22 18.97 -20.38
CA ILE A 41 -7.53 17.80 -19.84
C ILE A 41 -8.12 16.56 -20.48
N SER A 42 -7.26 15.64 -20.89
CA SER A 42 -7.64 14.35 -21.46
C SER A 42 -6.82 13.22 -20.86
N LEU A 43 -7.34 12.00 -20.97
CA LEU A 43 -6.59 10.77 -20.68
C LEU A 43 -5.67 10.39 -21.86
N GLU A 44 -4.76 9.46 -21.65
CA GLU A 44 -3.85 8.93 -22.70
C GLU A 44 -4.59 8.41 -23.94
N ASN A 45 -5.82 7.93 -23.77
CA ASN A 45 -6.68 7.49 -24.88
C ASN A 45 -7.40 8.63 -25.62
N ASN A 46 -7.04 9.89 -25.35
CA ASN A 46 -7.67 11.11 -25.86
C ASN A 46 -9.14 11.33 -25.46
N SER A 47 -9.61 10.67 -24.39
CA SER A 47 -10.92 10.98 -23.81
C SER A 47 -10.85 12.30 -23.06
N PHE A 48 -11.62 13.30 -23.50
CA PHE A 48 -11.71 14.60 -22.82
C PHE A 48 -12.45 14.46 -21.48
N LEU A 49 -11.87 15.05 -20.44
CA LEU A 49 -12.43 15.07 -19.10
C LEU A 49 -13.23 16.36 -18.86
N THR A 50 -14.25 16.25 -18.03
CA THR A 50 -15.02 17.42 -17.57
C THR A 50 -14.17 18.20 -16.58
N ILE A 51 -13.97 19.48 -16.85
CA ILE A 51 -13.18 20.37 -15.99
C ILE A 51 -14.00 21.57 -15.52
N TYR A 52 -13.73 22.00 -14.30
CA TYR A 52 -14.22 23.23 -13.71
C TYR A 52 -13.01 24.05 -13.29
N TYR A 53 -13.03 25.35 -13.50
CA TYR A 53 -11.86 26.16 -13.17
C TYR A 53 -12.20 27.59 -12.78
N ASN A 54 -11.30 28.19 -12.01
CA ASN A 54 -11.34 29.60 -11.68
C ASN A 54 -9.92 30.17 -11.65
N TYR A 55 -9.82 31.45 -11.97
CA TYR A 55 -8.54 32.16 -12.02
C TYR A 55 -8.44 33.18 -10.88
N PHE A 56 -7.22 33.34 -10.38
CA PHE A 56 -6.86 34.32 -9.38
C PHE A 56 -5.54 35.01 -9.76
N GLU A 57 -5.32 36.20 -9.21
CA GLU A 57 -4.13 36.99 -9.53
C GLU A 57 -2.91 36.48 -8.75
N ARG A 58 -1.78 36.38 -9.44
CA ARG A 58 -0.47 36.03 -8.89
C ARG A 58 0.50 37.19 -9.09
N SER A 59 0.29 38.28 -8.36
CA SER A 59 1.13 39.49 -8.45
C SER A 59 2.59 39.23 -8.05
N ASP A 60 2.82 38.22 -7.21
CA ASP A 60 4.14 37.72 -6.81
C ASP A 60 4.97 37.19 -7.99
N LEU A 61 4.32 36.62 -9.02
CA LEU A 61 5.02 36.09 -10.20
C LEU A 61 5.52 37.19 -11.14
N VAL A 62 4.85 38.34 -11.19
CA VAL A 62 5.28 39.48 -12.03
C VAL A 62 6.64 39.99 -11.57
N GLU A 63 6.80 40.15 -10.25
CA GLU A 63 8.05 40.60 -9.63
C GLU A 63 9.13 39.52 -9.71
N ALA A 64 8.80 38.26 -9.37
CA ALA A 64 9.76 37.16 -9.34
C ALA A 64 10.33 36.78 -10.72
N LEU A 65 9.53 36.93 -11.79
CA LEU A 65 9.91 36.55 -13.15
C LEU A 65 10.33 37.75 -14.03
N GLY A 66 10.25 38.98 -13.51
CA GLY A 66 10.65 40.20 -14.22
C GLY A 66 9.86 40.43 -15.51
N LEU A 67 8.54 40.18 -15.48
CA LEU A 67 7.66 40.22 -16.65
C LEU A 67 7.27 41.66 -17.04
N VAL A 68 7.01 41.90 -18.32
CA VAL A 68 6.60 43.20 -18.90
C VAL A 68 5.07 43.30 -18.96
N ASP A 69 4.50 44.51 -18.92
CA ASP A 69 3.06 44.84 -18.79
C ASP A 69 2.07 44.14 -19.76
N GLU A 70 2.52 43.39 -20.77
CA GLU A 70 1.66 42.73 -21.77
C GLU A 70 1.40 41.22 -21.52
N THR A 71 1.94 40.62 -20.45
CA THR A 71 1.70 39.19 -20.12
C THR A 71 0.76 39.01 -18.92
N CYS A 72 -0.34 38.29 -19.11
CA CYS A 72 -1.22 37.90 -18.02
C CYS A 72 -0.61 36.76 -17.20
N THR A 73 -0.35 37.01 -15.92
CA THR A 73 0.01 36.01 -14.91
C THR A 73 -1.25 35.52 -14.21
N ASN A 74 -1.77 34.38 -14.62
CA ASN A 74 -2.97 33.82 -14.03
C ASN A 74 -2.60 32.65 -13.13
N GLY A 75 -2.89 32.77 -11.83
CA GLY A 75 -3.07 31.61 -10.97
C GLY A 75 -4.37 30.91 -11.33
N PHE A 76 -4.40 29.58 -11.29
CA PHE A 76 -5.60 28.81 -11.55
C PHE A 76 -5.85 27.78 -10.46
N VAL A 77 -7.12 27.46 -10.28
CA VAL A 77 -7.57 26.23 -9.63
C VAL A 77 -8.45 25.48 -10.61
N LEU A 78 -8.16 24.20 -10.82
CA LEU A 78 -8.90 23.28 -11.67
C LEU A 78 -9.48 22.16 -10.80
N VAL A 79 -10.69 21.74 -11.13
CA VAL A 79 -11.30 20.49 -10.66
C VAL A 79 -11.59 19.63 -11.88
N VAL A 80 -11.00 18.44 -11.94
CA VAL A 80 -11.07 17.52 -13.07
C VAL A 80 -11.81 16.28 -12.62
N GLU A 81 -12.98 16.03 -13.19
CA GLU A 81 -13.73 14.83 -12.88
C GLU A 81 -13.13 13.63 -13.61
N THR A 82 -12.61 12.66 -12.86
CA THR A 82 -12.01 11.44 -13.40
C THR A 82 -11.78 10.40 -12.31
N PHE A 83 -11.86 9.12 -12.67
CA PHE A 83 -11.46 8.00 -11.80
C PHE A 83 -9.99 7.62 -11.97
N GLU A 84 -9.27 8.28 -12.87
CA GLU A 84 -7.83 8.09 -13.02
C GLU A 84 -7.09 8.73 -11.85
N THR A 85 -6.47 7.91 -11.02
CA THR A 85 -5.74 8.28 -9.81
C THR A 85 -4.26 8.56 -10.07
N ASP A 86 -3.75 8.28 -11.27
CA ASP A 86 -2.40 8.60 -11.67
C ASP A 86 -2.39 9.97 -12.36
N PHE A 87 -1.86 10.99 -11.68
CA PHE A 87 -1.74 12.33 -12.23
C PHE A 87 -0.94 12.34 -13.54
N LEU A 88 0.05 11.44 -13.66
CA LEU A 88 0.90 11.32 -14.84
C LEU A 88 0.21 10.68 -16.04
N LYS A 89 -1.09 10.37 -15.96
CA LYS A 89 -1.89 9.99 -17.13
C LYS A 89 -2.80 11.12 -17.63
N LEU A 90 -2.82 12.25 -16.93
CA LEU A 90 -3.53 13.44 -17.37
C LEU A 90 -2.69 14.22 -18.37
N THR A 91 -3.27 14.50 -19.53
CA THR A 91 -2.67 15.32 -20.58
C THR A 91 -3.29 16.70 -20.56
N PHE A 92 -2.47 17.73 -20.37
CA PHE A 92 -2.91 19.12 -20.35
C PHE A 92 -2.76 19.75 -21.73
N THR A 93 -3.82 20.43 -22.17
CA THR A 93 -3.84 21.17 -23.42
C THR A 93 -4.29 22.59 -23.15
N ILE A 94 -3.49 23.58 -23.51
CA ILE A 94 -3.85 25.00 -23.41
C ILE A 94 -4.03 25.56 -24.82
N ASP A 95 -5.19 26.15 -25.12
CA ASP A 95 -5.49 26.79 -26.42
C ASP A 95 -5.12 25.91 -27.62
N ASN A 96 -5.38 24.59 -27.48
CA ASN A 96 -5.11 23.52 -28.46
C ASN A 96 -3.63 23.14 -28.65
N LYS A 97 -2.74 23.46 -27.69
CA LYS A 97 -1.36 22.94 -27.64
C LYS A 97 -1.17 21.99 -26.46
N HIS A 98 -0.64 20.80 -26.74
CA HIS A 98 -0.29 19.81 -25.72
C HIS A 98 0.95 20.24 -24.94
N LEU A 99 0.88 20.12 -23.62
CA LEU A 99 2.03 20.27 -22.74
C LEU A 99 2.76 18.93 -22.60
N LYS A 100 4.09 18.99 -22.53
CA LYS A 100 4.89 17.80 -22.22
C LYS A 100 4.70 17.45 -20.74
N GLN A 101 4.45 16.19 -20.49
CA GLN A 101 4.03 15.66 -19.20
C GLN A 101 5.15 15.72 -18.14
N ASP A 102 6.38 15.52 -18.61
CA ASP A 102 7.66 15.65 -17.91
C ASP A 102 7.97 17.09 -17.41
N MET A 103 7.06 18.05 -17.59
CA MET A 103 7.16 19.41 -17.04
C MET A 103 6.19 19.71 -15.89
N LEU A 104 5.22 18.83 -15.61
CA LEU A 104 4.10 19.17 -14.72
C LEU A 104 4.28 18.78 -13.26
N HIS A 105 5.32 18.01 -12.91
CA HIS A 105 5.63 17.44 -11.58
C HIS A 105 5.07 18.24 -10.38
N PRO A 106 3.82 17.99 -9.97
CA PRO A 106 3.20 18.76 -8.90
C PRO A 106 3.58 18.14 -7.54
N GLU A 107 3.47 18.93 -6.48
CA GLU A 107 3.45 18.36 -5.13
C GLU A 107 2.07 17.76 -4.86
N ILE A 108 2.00 16.44 -4.65
CA ILE A 108 0.75 15.76 -4.32
C ILE A 108 0.46 15.93 -2.83
N ILE A 109 -0.71 16.49 -2.51
CA ILE A 109 -1.13 16.78 -1.13
C ILE A 109 -2.48 16.13 -0.81
N ASP A 110 -2.70 15.80 0.47
CA ASP A 110 -3.87 15.03 0.91
C ASP A 110 -5.15 15.86 1.08
N SER A 111 -5.09 17.19 0.93
CA SER A 111 -6.23 18.08 1.20
C SER A 111 -6.52 19.02 0.03
N PRO A 112 -7.67 18.83 -0.65
CA PRO A 112 -8.18 19.79 -1.64
C PRO A 112 -8.44 21.19 -1.08
N ASP A 113 -8.70 21.33 0.22
CA ASP A 113 -8.96 22.62 0.85
C ASP A 113 -7.77 23.57 0.75
N ILE A 114 -6.55 23.05 0.82
CA ILE A 114 -5.30 23.82 0.64
C ILE A 114 -5.25 24.41 -0.77
N ILE A 115 -5.65 23.61 -1.76
CA ILE A 115 -5.71 24.03 -3.18
C ILE A 115 -6.81 25.07 -3.38
N LEU A 116 -8.00 24.82 -2.84
CA LEU A 116 -9.16 25.70 -2.97
C LEU A 116 -8.97 27.04 -2.24
N ALA A 117 -8.19 27.08 -1.16
CA ALA A 117 -7.88 28.30 -0.42
C ALA A 117 -7.16 29.36 -1.28
N ALA A 118 -6.48 28.94 -2.35
CA ALA A 118 -5.84 29.85 -3.31
C ALA A 118 -6.84 30.81 -3.99
N LEU A 119 -8.14 30.47 -4.03
CA LEU A 119 -9.19 31.32 -4.59
C LEU A 119 -9.64 32.46 -3.66
N GLY A 120 -9.21 32.46 -2.39
CA GLY A 120 -9.57 33.46 -1.40
C GLY A 120 -11.09 33.67 -1.31
N THR A 121 -11.55 34.91 -1.48
CA THR A 121 -12.99 35.25 -1.40
C THR A 121 -13.85 34.60 -2.49
N LYS A 122 -13.26 34.11 -3.58
CA LYS A 122 -13.97 33.41 -4.66
C LYS A 122 -14.18 31.92 -4.38
N GLN A 123 -13.56 31.37 -3.33
CA GLN A 123 -13.61 29.95 -3.00
C GLN A 123 -15.04 29.44 -2.84
N SER A 124 -15.86 30.10 -2.01
CA SER A 124 -17.24 29.65 -1.74
C SER A 124 -18.06 29.57 -3.03
N LEU A 125 -18.05 30.64 -3.83
CA LEU A 125 -18.79 30.72 -5.09
C LEU A 125 -18.32 29.68 -6.11
N PHE A 126 -17.01 29.40 -6.16
CA PHE A 126 -16.48 28.38 -7.04
C PHE A 126 -16.93 26.99 -6.60
N VAL A 127 -16.82 26.67 -5.31
CA VAL A 127 -17.29 25.40 -4.77
C VAL A 127 -18.80 25.23 -5.00
N ASP A 128 -19.61 26.28 -4.80
CA ASP A 128 -21.06 26.26 -5.10
C ASP A 128 -21.38 25.97 -6.57
N SER A 129 -20.44 26.26 -7.49
CA SER A 129 -20.64 26.03 -8.93
C SER A 129 -20.30 24.61 -9.40
N LEU A 130 -19.66 23.80 -8.55
CA LEU A 130 -19.27 22.43 -8.89
C LEU A 130 -20.50 21.49 -8.87
N PRO A 131 -20.45 20.34 -9.57
CA PRO A 131 -21.50 19.33 -9.51
C PRO A 131 -21.75 18.86 -8.09
N SER A 132 -23.01 18.58 -7.75
CA SER A 132 -23.41 18.17 -6.39
C SER A 132 -22.60 17.02 -5.82
N LYS A 133 -22.16 16.05 -6.64
CA LYS A 133 -21.29 14.92 -6.24
C LYS A 133 -19.86 15.32 -5.85
N ILE A 134 -19.33 16.37 -6.47
CA ILE A 134 -18.00 16.96 -6.17
C ILE A 134 -18.15 17.92 -4.98
N VAL A 135 -19.25 18.66 -4.92
CA VAL A 135 -19.57 19.52 -3.79
C VAL A 135 -19.79 18.69 -2.53
N SER A 136 -20.44 17.53 -2.60
CA SER A 136 -20.61 16.63 -1.46
C SER A 136 -19.32 15.94 -1.01
N SER A 137 -18.29 15.91 -1.86
CA SER A 137 -16.98 15.38 -1.49
C SER A 137 -16.02 16.45 -0.96
N LEU A 138 -16.10 17.69 -1.47
CA LEU A 138 -15.37 18.85 -0.98
C LEU A 138 -15.96 19.42 0.30
N ARG A 139 -17.28 19.60 0.28
CA ARG A 139 -18.04 19.84 1.48
C ARG A 139 -18.25 18.47 2.06
N VAL A 140 -17.39 18.11 3.00
CA VAL A 140 -17.93 17.37 4.13
C VAL A 140 -19.19 18.13 4.54
N SER A 141 -20.33 17.45 4.56
CA SER A 141 -21.59 18.04 4.99
C SER A 141 -21.41 18.61 6.40
N THR A 142 -21.11 19.89 6.37
CA THR A 142 -20.91 20.80 7.48
C THR A 142 -22.08 21.77 7.54
N SER A 143 -23.12 21.60 6.71
CA SER A 143 -24.36 22.38 6.79
C SER A 143 -25.26 21.80 7.90
N GLU A 144 -25.72 22.64 8.84
CA GLU A 144 -26.76 22.27 9.82
C GLU A 144 -28.02 21.69 9.17
N GLU A 145 -28.29 22.02 7.89
CA GLU A 145 -29.44 21.50 7.12
C GLU A 145 -29.39 20.00 6.81
N LYS A 146 -28.21 19.36 6.87
CA LYS A 146 -28.02 17.93 6.59
C LYS A 146 -27.57 17.11 7.80
N ALA A 147 -27.12 17.76 8.88
CA ALA A 147 -26.77 17.07 10.11
C ALA A 147 -28.05 16.56 10.78
N ALA A 148 -28.14 15.26 10.98
CA ALA A 148 -29.26 14.67 11.67
C ALA A 148 -29.03 14.80 13.19
N SER A 149 -30.12 15.08 13.92
CA SER A 149 -30.11 15.16 15.38
C SER A 149 -30.92 14.01 15.96
N LEU A 150 -30.27 13.17 16.77
CA LEU A 150 -30.96 12.14 17.54
C LEU A 150 -31.35 12.68 18.90
N ARG A 151 -32.51 12.24 19.40
CA ARG A 151 -32.99 12.56 20.75
C ARG A 151 -32.91 11.33 21.64
N GLU A 152 -32.54 11.54 22.89
CA GLU A 152 -32.57 10.50 23.91
C GLU A 152 -34.02 10.01 24.12
N VAL A 153 -34.18 8.74 24.45
CA VAL A 153 -35.47 8.21 24.86
C VAL A 153 -35.74 8.76 26.26
N ASP A 154 -36.69 9.70 26.38
CA ASP A 154 -37.16 10.33 27.62
C ASP A 154 -36.45 11.62 28.12
N THR A 155 -35.60 12.30 27.32
CA THR A 155 -35.04 13.63 27.66
C THR A 155 -35.07 14.65 26.50
N LEU A 156 -34.71 15.92 26.78
CA LEU A 156 -34.51 16.98 25.77
C LEU A 156 -33.08 16.99 25.18
N LEU A 157 -32.21 16.05 25.57
CA LEU A 157 -30.85 15.98 25.07
C LEU A 157 -30.86 15.45 23.63
N SER A 158 -30.20 16.18 22.74
CA SER A 158 -29.98 15.75 21.36
C SER A 158 -28.51 15.84 20.99
N PHE A 159 -27.99 14.86 20.27
CA PHE A 159 -26.65 14.94 19.69
C PHE A 159 -26.74 14.93 18.16
N SER A 160 -25.76 15.58 17.54
CA SER A 160 -25.67 15.74 16.09
C SER A 160 -24.69 14.74 15.49
N TYR A 161 -25.05 14.21 14.33
CA TYR A 161 -24.20 13.33 13.54
C TYR A 161 -24.40 13.55 12.04
N TYR A 162 -23.46 13.02 11.27
CA TYR A 162 -23.57 12.91 9.83
C TYR A 162 -22.79 11.69 9.32
N LEU A 163 -23.33 11.01 8.31
CA LEU A 163 -22.66 9.90 7.63
C LEU A 163 -22.03 10.44 6.34
N ASP A 164 -20.69 10.44 6.28
CA ASP A 164 -19.92 10.88 5.12
C ASP A 164 -20.01 9.85 3.99
N ASN A 165 -19.79 8.57 4.31
CA ASN A 165 -19.93 7.46 3.37
C ASN A 165 -20.54 6.24 4.07
N CYS A 166 -21.40 5.50 3.37
CA CYS A 166 -21.97 4.22 3.82
C CYS A 166 -22.19 3.32 2.60
N PHE A 167 -21.20 2.51 2.27
CA PHE A 167 -21.24 1.66 1.08
C PHE A 167 -20.65 0.28 1.34
N VAL A 168 -20.92 -0.63 0.41
CA VAL A 168 -20.30 -1.95 0.35
C VAL A 168 -19.61 -2.10 -1.00
N THR A 169 -18.35 -2.54 -0.99
CA THR A 169 -17.58 -2.79 -2.22
C THR A 169 -18.00 -4.10 -2.88
N ASP A 170 -17.59 -4.29 -4.14
CA ASP A 170 -17.76 -5.56 -4.87
C ASP A 170 -17.07 -6.76 -4.16
N SER A 171 -16.14 -6.49 -3.24
CA SER A 171 -15.45 -7.49 -2.39
C SER A 171 -16.14 -7.76 -1.05
N ASN A 172 -17.44 -7.43 -0.91
CA ASN A 172 -18.21 -7.57 0.33
C ASN A 172 -17.60 -6.84 1.54
N LEU A 173 -16.79 -5.81 1.31
CA LEU A 173 -16.27 -4.95 2.38
C LEU A 173 -17.25 -3.82 2.63
N PHE A 174 -17.85 -3.80 3.82
CA PHE A 174 -18.61 -2.69 4.35
C PHE A 174 -17.68 -1.57 4.78
N TYR A 175 -17.98 -0.34 4.37
CA TYR A 175 -17.20 0.84 4.72
C TYR A 175 -18.12 1.99 5.12
N LEU A 176 -17.87 2.52 6.31
CA LEU A 176 -18.66 3.56 6.93
C LEU A 176 -17.74 4.65 7.49
N THR A 177 -18.00 5.91 7.13
CA THR A 177 -17.32 7.08 7.68
C THR A 177 -18.33 8.16 8.03
N GLY A 178 -17.98 9.00 8.99
CA GLY A 178 -18.80 10.14 9.38
C GLY A 178 -18.25 10.88 10.58
N TRP A 179 -19.11 11.70 11.18
CA TRP A 179 -18.84 12.33 12.47
C TRP A 179 -20.05 12.27 13.40
N ALA A 180 -19.80 12.19 14.70
CA ALA A 180 -20.85 12.17 15.73
C ALA A 180 -20.37 12.85 17.01
N LEU A 181 -21.17 13.78 17.53
CA LEU A 181 -20.90 14.51 18.77
C LEU A 181 -21.37 13.73 20.00
N LEU A 182 -20.80 12.54 20.19
CA LEU A 182 -21.13 11.63 21.28
C LEU A 182 -19.88 11.34 22.12
N ASN A 183 -20.05 11.28 23.44
CA ASN A 183 -18.98 10.88 24.36
C ASN A 183 -18.79 9.36 24.44
N ASN A 184 -19.77 8.56 24.00
CA ASN A 184 -19.69 7.10 24.01
C ASN A 184 -19.09 6.55 22.72
N ASN A 185 -18.63 5.29 22.76
CA ASN A 185 -18.14 4.58 21.58
C ASN A 185 -19.29 4.19 20.63
N LEU A 186 -19.01 4.20 19.32
CA LEU A 186 -19.93 3.76 18.27
C LEU A 186 -19.61 2.30 17.91
N ASN A 187 -19.98 1.35 18.76
CA ASN A 187 -19.55 -0.05 18.60
C ASN A 187 -20.67 -1.03 18.27
N ASP A 188 -21.92 -0.59 18.25
CA ASP A 188 -23.09 -1.45 18.06
C ASP A 188 -23.71 -1.17 16.67
N ILE A 189 -22.97 -1.51 15.62
CA ILE A 189 -23.39 -1.35 14.22
C ILE A 189 -23.85 -2.71 13.70
N PHE A 190 -24.97 -2.72 12.99
CA PHE A 190 -25.52 -3.90 12.33
C PHE A 190 -25.70 -3.59 10.85
N VAL A 191 -25.37 -4.55 10.01
CA VAL A 191 -25.71 -4.54 8.60
C VAL A 191 -26.74 -5.62 8.37
N THR A 192 -27.86 -5.28 7.75
CA THR A 192 -28.99 -6.18 7.49
C THR A 192 -29.13 -6.42 6.00
N ASP A 193 -29.36 -7.68 5.61
CA ASP A 193 -29.53 -8.08 4.21
C ASP A 193 -30.99 -8.01 3.72
N ASP A 194 -31.18 -8.35 2.44
CA ASP A 194 -32.48 -8.42 1.74
C ASP A 194 -33.47 -9.43 2.35
N LYS A 195 -33.00 -10.31 3.25
CA LYS A 195 -33.80 -11.33 3.95
C LYS A 195 -34.04 -10.99 5.41
N GLY A 196 -33.50 -9.87 5.90
CA GLY A 196 -33.58 -9.46 7.30
C GLY A 196 -32.55 -10.14 8.22
N GLU A 197 -31.58 -10.87 7.68
CA GLU A 197 -30.44 -11.38 8.44
C GLU A 197 -29.52 -10.23 8.81
N SER A 198 -29.15 -10.14 10.09
CA SER A 198 -28.32 -9.04 10.60
C SER A 198 -26.94 -9.54 10.99
N TYR A 199 -25.91 -8.91 10.44
CA TYR A 199 -24.52 -9.12 10.78
C TYR A 199 -24.03 -8.00 11.70
N SER A 200 -23.47 -8.36 12.85
CA SER A 200 -22.91 -7.38 13.80
C SER A 200 -21.54 -6.93 13.32
N VAL A 201 -21.43 -5.65 13.02
CA VAL A 201 -20.19 -4.98 12.69
C VAL A 201 -19.74 -4.25 13.96
N THR A 202 -18.69 -4.75 14.60
CA THR A 202 -18.23 -4.18 15.88
C THR A 202 -16.98 -3.33 15.65
N GLU A 203 -16.84 -2.28 16.47
CA GLU A 203 -15.62 -1.47 16.68
C GLU A 203 -15.38 -0.31 15.70
N CYS A 204 -15.94 0.89 15.94
CA CYS A 204 -15.51 2.10 15.20
C CYS A 204 -14.17 2.63 15.71
N PHE A 205 -13.31 3.07 14.79
CA PHE A 205 -12.18 3.92 15.11
C PHE A 205 -12.61 5.39 15.12
N ARG A 206 -12.32 6.10 16.22
CA ARG A 206 -12.62 7.53 16.38
C ARG A 206 -11.36 8.36 16.12
N TYR A 207 -11.49 9.42 15.32
CA TYR A 207 -10.37 10.28 14.95
C TYR A 207 -10.73 11.78 15.03
N ILE A 208 -9.72 12.63 15.09
CA ILE A 208 -9.89 14.08 15.24
C ILE A 208 -10.32 14.69 13.90
N ARG A 209 -11.43 15.40 13.92
CA ARG A 209 -11.95 16.19 12.80
C ARG A 209 -11.87 17.67 13.16
N LYS A 210 -10.78 18.33 12.77
CA LYS A 210 -10.49 19.73 13.15
C LYS A 210 -11.58 20.68 12.67
N ASP A 211 -12.09 20.47 11.47
CA ASP A 211 -13.21 21.19 10.89
C ASP A 211 -14.47 21.11 11.77
N ILE A 212 -14.79 19.93 12.29
CA ILE A 212 -15.93 19.71 13.20
C ILE A 212 -15.67 20.35 14.56
N ASN A 213 -14.45 20.23 15.09
CA ASN A 213 -14.10 20.83 16.38
C ASN A 213 -14.19 22.36 16.34
N VAL A 214 -13.69 22.99 15.27
CA VAL A 214 -13.83 24.45 15.06
C VAL A 214 -15.29 24.84 14.94
N LYS A 215 -16.07 24.13 14.11
CA LYS A 215 -17.47 24.47 13.86
C LYS A 215 -18.33 24.42 15.12
N PHE A 216 -18.20 23.36 15.91
CA PHE A 216 -19.01 23.15 17.11
C PHE A 216 -18.34 23.67 18.39
N ASN A 217 -17.24 24.42 18.27
CA ASN A 217 -16.47 24.97 19.38
C ASN A 217 -16.09 23.91 20.43
N LEU A 218 -15.61 22.77 19.95
CA LEU A 218 -15.15 21.64 20.76
C LEU A 218 -13.66 21.80 21.09
N SER A 219 -13.17 21.01 22.05
CA SER A 219 -11.73 20.89 22.27
C SER A 219 -11.02 20.42 20.99
N GLU A 220 -9.83 20.96 20.71
CA GLU A 220 -9.04 20.60 19.52
C GLU A 220 -8.76 19.09 19.42
N ASN A 221 -8.69 18.41 20.56
CA ASN A 221 -8.42 16.98 20.67
C ASN A 221 -9.68 16.10 20.69
N THR A 222 -10.87 16.68 20.46
CA THR A 222 -12.11 15.88 20.41
C THR A 222 -12.11 15.01 19.16
N ALA A 223 -12.24 13.69 19.35
CA ALA A 223 -12.33 12.71 18.27
C ALA A 223 -13.77 12.60 17.73
N ALA A 224 -14.24 13.66 17.06
CA ALA A 224 -15.60 13.73 16.54
C ALA A 224 -15.83 12.84 15.30
N GLY A 225 -14.78 12.52 14.54
CA GLY A 225 -14.85 11.64 13.37
C GLY A 225 -14.92 10.17 13.77
N PHE A 226 -15.48 9.35 12.89
CA PHE A 226 -15.45 7.89 13.00
C PHE A 226 -15.30 7.21 11.64
N VAL A 227 -14.66 6.04 11.66
CA VAL A 227 -14.54 5.13 10.53
C VAL A 227 -14.71 3.68 10.99
N CYS A 228 -15.38 2.89 10.16
CA CYS A 228 -15.54 1.45 10.32
C CYS A 228 -15.36 0.78 8.96
N ALA A 229 -14.55 -0.27 8.93
CA ALA A 229 -14.40 -1.11 7.75
C ALA A 229 -14.48 -2.57 8.18
N CYS A 230 -15.35 -3.36 7.56
CA CYS A 230 -15.53 -4.76 7.96
C CYS A 230 -15.88 -5.64 6.78
N ARG A 231 -15.22 -6.79 6.69
CA ARG A 231 -15.55 -7.79 5.67
C ARG A 231 -16.83 -8.53 6.07
N LEU A 232 -17.86 -8.45 5.24
CA LEU A 232 -19.10 -9.17 5.43
C LEU A 232 -18.97 -10.63 4.96
N PRO A 233 -19.84 -11.55 5.45
CA PRO A 233 -19.83 -12.94 5.01
C PRO A 233 -20.04 -13.10 3.50
N ASP A 234 -19.41 -14.12 2.91
CA ASP A 234 -19.57 -14.39 1.48
C ASP A 234 -21.04 -14.73 1.15
N GLY A 235 -21.60 -14.07 0.12
CA GLY A 235 -22.99 -14.24 -0.29
C GLY A 235 -24.01 -13.42 0.52
N PHE A 236 -23.57 -12.67 1.53
CA PHE A 236 -24.39 -11.72 2.27
C PHE A 236 -24.71 -10.49 1.41
N LYS A 237 -25.98 -10.08 1.33
CA LYS A 237 -26.45 -9.00 0.45
C LYS A 237 -26.95 -7.79 1.25
N PRO A 238 -26.04 -6.93 1.71
CA PRO A 238 -26.37 -5.83 2.63
C PRO A 238 -27.31 -4.79 1.99
N GLU A 239 -28.42 -4.46 2.64
CA GLU A 239 -29.35 -3.41 2.16
C GLU A 239 -29.40 -2.20 3.09
N GLN A 240 -29.34 -2.45 4.40
CA GLN A 240 -29.49 -1.41 5.41
C GLN A 240 -28.42 -1.55 6.48
N MET A 241 -28.02 -0.42 7.04
CA MET A 241 -27.17 -0.37 8.22
C MET A 241 -27.94 0.29 9.37
N THR A 242 -27.78 -0.24 10.57
CA THR A 242 -28.31 0.31 11.80
C THR A 242 -27.19 0.54 12.82
N ILE A 243 -27.10 1.74 13.39
CA ILE A 243 -26.23 2.05 14.54
C ILE A 243 -27.10 2.17 15.78
N ASN A 244 -26.92 1.26 16.71
CA ASN A 244 -27.53 1.34 18.03
C ASN A 244 -26.66 2.20 18.95
N ILE A 245 -27.28 3.14 19.64
CA ILE A 245 -26.59 4.05 20.53
C ILE A 245 -27.32 3.98 21.88
N PRO A 246 -26.66 3.49 22.95
CA PRO A 246 -27.31 3.32 24.25
C PRO A 246 -27.97 4.61 24.73
N GLY A 247 -29.27 4.54 25.03
CA GLY A 247 -30.08 5.68 25.47
C GLY A 247 -30.74 6.49 24.33
N TYR A 248 -30.39 6.24 23.07
CA TYR A 248 -30.91 6.98 21.92
C TYR A 248 -31.67 6.09 20.95
N LYS A 249 -32.48 6.69 20.07
CA LYS A 249 -33.03 5.98 18.91
C LYS A 249 -31.90 5.55 17.98
N SER A 250 -31.99 4.33 17.46
CA SER A 250 -31.03 3.82 16.48
C SER A 250 -31.02 4.68 15.21
N ILE A 251 -29.84 4.83 14.63
CA ILE A 251 -29.65 5.42 13.30
C ILE A 251 -29.86 4.30 12.29
N THR A 252 -30.68 4.50 11.27
CA THR A 252 -30.77 3.57 10.13
C THR A 252 -30.46 4.33 8.86
N SER A 253 -29.63 3.76 8.00
CA SER A 253 -29.31 4.28 6.68
C SER A 253 -29.41 3.16 5.66
N GLU A 254 -29.91 3.47 4.47
CA GLU A 254 -29.73 2.60 3.32
C GLU A 254 -28.23 2.52 2.99
N ILE A 255 -27.79 1.35 2.55
CA ILE A 255 -26.42 1.12 2.11
C ILE A 255 -26.39 1.36 0.61
N GLU A 256 -25.55 2.30 0.18
CA GLU A 256 -25.30 2.48 -1.24
C GLU A 256 -24.45 1.30 -1.74
N TYR A 257 -24.99 0.56 -2.71
CA TYR A 257 -24.18 -0.36 -3.52
C TYR A 257 -23.32 0.46 -4.47
N GLY A 258 -22.23 0.98 -3.93
CA GLY A 258 -21.23 1.61 -4.75
C GLY A 258 -20.44 0.51 -5.45
N LYS A 259 -20.52 0.47 -6.80
CA LYS A 259 -19.40 0.00 -7.62
C LYS A 259 -18.23 0.98 -7.45
N VAL A 260 -17.73 1.09 -6.24
CA VAL A 260 -16.56 1.88 -5.91
C VAL A 260 -15.39 1.05 -6.41
N HIS A 261 -14.96 1.31 -7.65
CA HIS A 261 -13.75 0.72 -8.24
C HIS A 261 -12.47 1.28 -7.58
N LEU A 262 -12.47 1.47 -6.25
CA LEU A 262 -11.25 1.75 -5.51
C LEU A 262 -10.50 0.43 -5.35
N SER A 263 -9.26 0.41 -5.82
CA SER A 263 -8.36 -0.69 -5.49
C SER A 263 -8.22 -0.80 -3.97
N LYS A 264 -8.01 -2.01 -3.46
CA LYS A 264 -7.66 -2.28 -2.06
C LYS A 264 -6.56 -1.35 -1.53
N ALA A 265 -5.54 -1.05 -2.35
CA ALA A 265 -4.48 -0.11 -2.00
C ALA A 265 -4.98 1.33 -1.83
N ALA A 266 -5.92 1.79 -2.66
CA ALA A 266 -6.52 3.11 -2.53
C ALA A 266 -7.36 3.21 -1.24
N LEU A 267 -8.20 2.23 -0.98
CA LEU A 267 -9.01 2.22 0.25
C LEU A 267 -8.15 2.15 1.52
N LEU A 268 -7.04 1.41 1.47
CA LEU A 268 -6.06 1.37 2.55
C LEU A 268 -5.43 2.75 2.78
N LYS A 269 -5.02 3.46 1.72
CA LYS A 269 -4.49 4.82 1.84
C LYS A 269 -5.50 5.79 2.44
N ASP A 270 -6.75 5.75 1.95
CA ASP A 270 -7.84 6.57 2.47
C ASP A 270 -8.08 6.30 3.96
N TYR A 271 -8.07 5.02 4.35
CA TYR A 271 -8.22 4.62 5.76
C TYR A 271 -7.03 5.09 6.62
N LEU A 272 -5.79 4.92 6.15
CA LEU A 272 -4.57 5.35 6.83
C LEU A 272 -4.48 6.88 6.99
N ALA A 273 -5.15 7.65 6.13
CA ALA A 273 -5.22 9.11 6.24
C ALA A 273 -5.94 9.57 7.53
N PHE A 274 -6.84 8.75 8.09
CA PHE A 274 -7.50 9.04 9.38
C PHE A 274 -6.61 8.78 10.60
N ILE A 275 -5.46 8.12 10.40
CA ILE A 275 -4.60 7.69 11.48
C ILE A 275 -3.47 8.69 11.67
N ASP A 276 -3.41 9.28 12.87
CA ASP A 276 -2.29 10.09 13.30
C ASP A 276 -1.32 9.25 14.13
N VAL A 277 -0.28 8.73 13.49
CA VAL A 277 0.78 7.96 14.14
C VAL A 277 1.72 8.81 14.98
N HIS A 278 1.63 10.14 14.94
CA HIS A 278 2.43 11.03 15.80
C HIS A 278 1.70 11.38 17.10
N ASN A 279 0.42 11.02 17.21
CA ASN A 279 -0.32 11.17 18.45
C ASN A 279 0.19 10.16 19.50
N ALA A 280 0.67 10.65 20.65
CA ALA A 280 1.18 9.80 21.73
C ALA A 280 0.18 8.73 22.20
N ARG A 281 -1.13 8.97 22.07
CA ARG A 281 -2.18 8.02 22.43
C ARG A 281 -2.48 6.97 21.35
N PHE A 282 -1.90 7.09 20.17
CA PHE A 282 -2.12 6.15 19.06
C PHE A 282 -1.75 4.72 19.49
N LEU A 283 -0.58 4.56 20.13
CA LEU A 283 -0.12 3.27 20.65
C LEU A 283 -0.91 2.78 21.86
N ASP A 284 -1.50 3.70 22.64
CA ASP A 284 -2.16 3.38 23.90
C ASP A 284 -3.56 2.81 23.70
N ASN A 285 -4.30 3.21 22.65
CA ASN A 285 -5.74 2.93 22.56
C ASN A 285 -6.32 2.69 21.15
N ALA A 286 -5.52 2.66 20.07
CA ALA A 286 -6.04 2.36 18.71
C ALA A 286 -5.96 0.86 18.33
N GLN A 287 -5.64 -0.02 19.27
CA GLN A 287 -4.96 -1.29 19.01
C GLN A 287 -5.74 -2.38 18.22
N PRO A 288 -7.00 -2.74 18.51
CA PRO A 288 -7.60 -3.90 17.83
C PRO A 288 -8.45 -3.53 16.60
N ALA A 289 -9.24 -2.46 16.71
CA ALA A 289 -10.19 -2.05 15.67
C ALA A 289 -9.45 -1.64 14.39
N VAL A 290 -8.40 -0.82 14.53
CA VAL A 290 -7.58 -0.37 13.39
C VAL A 290 -6.91 -1.56 12.70
N LEU A 291 -6.28 -2.45 13.46
CA LEU A 291 -5.65 -3.65 12.91
C LEU A 291 -6.66 -4.56 12.21
N ARG A 292 -7.86 -4.72 12.79
CA ARG A 292 -8.94 -5.50 12.19
C ARG A 292 -9.46 -4.86 10.90
N HIS A 293 -9.75 -3.57 10.91
CA HIS A 293 -10.21 -2.84 9.72
C HIS A 293 -9.21 -2.94 8.58
N ILE A 294 -7.92 -2.75 8.89
CA ILE A 294 -6.85 -2.82 7.91
C ILE A 294 -6.67 -4.24 7.38
N ALA A 295 -6.76 -5.26 8.24
CA ALA A 295 -6.80 -6.65 7.83
C ALA A 295 -8.04 -6.94 6.95
N ASP A 296 -9.23 -6.48 7.32
CA ASP A 296 -10.46 -6.67 6.56
C ASP A 296 -10.38 -5.99 5.19
N ILE A 297 -9.86 -4.76 5.11
CA ILE A 297 -9.58 -4.07 3.84
C ILE A 297 -8.62 -4.91 2.99
N TRP A 298 -7.55 -5.42 3.59
CA TRP A 298 -6.54 -6.21 2.88
C TRP A 298 -7.06 -7.57 2.39
N GLN A 299 -7.93 -8.18 3.19
CA GLN A 299 -8.44 -9.54 3.01
C GLN A 299 -9.83 -9.61 2.37
N ALA A 300 -10.46 -8.47 2.08
CA ALA A 300 -11.79 -8.38 1.48
C ALA A 300 -11.92 -9.22 0.20
N GLU A 301 -10.86 -9.30 -0.60
CA GLU A 301 -10.82 -10.13 -1.80
C GLU A 301 -10.61 -11.62 -1.45
N SER A 302 -11.67 -12.44 -1.49
CA SER A 302 -11.67 -13.91 -1.27
C SER A 302 -10.30 -14.59 -1.53
N ILE A 303 -9.49 -14.80 -0.50
CA ILE A 303 -8.03 -14.95 -0.68
C ILE A 303 -7.65 -16.28 -1.34
N MET A 304 -8.47 -17.33 -1.26
CA MET A 304 -8.04 -18.66 -1.76
C MET A 304 -9.12 -19.52 -2.42
N ASN A 305 -10.41 -19.37 -2.06
CA ASN A 305 -11.41 -20.37 -2.46
C ASN A 305 -11.97 -20.19 -3.87
N GLU A 306 -11.73 -19.05 -4.52
CA GLU A 306 -12.21 -18.77 -5.89
C GLU A 306 -11.08 -18.48 -6.90
N LEU A 307 -9.82 -18.43 -6.45
CA LEU A 307 -8.70 -18.27 -7.37
C LEU A 307 -8.47 -19.59 -8.10
N SER A 308 -8.60 -19.55 -9.42
CA SER A 308 -8.05 -20.56 -10.31
C SER A 308 -6.71 -20.05 -10.85
N PRO A 309 -5.62 -20.12 -10.05
CA PRO A 309 -4.32 -19.63 -10.51
C PRO A 309 -3.93 -20.39 -11.77
N ARG A 310 -3.47 -19.65 -12.78
CA ARG A 310 -3.06 -20.27 -14.05
C ARG A 310 -1.60 -20.62 -13.96
N VAL A 311 -1.29 -21.90 -14.07
CA VAL A 311 0.08 -22.41 -14.04
C VAL A 311 0.55 -22.61 -15.48
N GLY A 312 1.68 -22.00 -15.81
CA GLY A 312 2.39 -22.18 -17.08
C GLY A 312 3.76 -22.84 -16.85
N SER A 313 4.34 -23.33 -17.93
CA SER A 313 5.68 -23.93 -17.90
C SER A 313 6.41 -23.66 -19.21
N PHE A 314 7.73 -23.48 -19.10
CA PHE A 314 8.64 -23.30 -20.22
C PHE A 314 9.72 -24.38 -20.16
N GLY A 315 9.87 -25.15 -21.25
CA GLY A 315 10.84 -26.26 -21.33
C GLY A 315 10.43 -27.53 -20.59
N GLU A 316 11.35 -28.50 -20.57
CA GLU A 316 11.19 -29.74 -19.80
C GLU A 316 11.60 -29.52 -18.35
N LEU A 317 10.63 -29.63 -17.44
CA LEU A 317 10.84 -29.37 -16.02
C LEU A 317 11.54 -30.55 -15.32
N ASN A 318 12.37 -30.25 -14.34
CA ASN A 318 12.93 -31.27 -13.46
C ASN A 318 11.80 -31.93 -12.66
N SER A 319 11.68 -33.26 -12.75
CA SER A 319 10.64 -34.04 -12.06
C SER A 319 10.92 -34.26 -10.57
N THR A 320 12.16 -34.08 -10.13
CA THR A 320 12.61 -34.31 -8.75
C THR A 320 13.59 -33.21 -8.32
N PRO A 321 13.16 -31.92 -8.31
CA PRO A 321 14.03 -30.83 -7.90
C PRO A 321 14.38 -30.95 -6.41
N GLN A 322 15.60 -30.60 -6.04
CA GLN A 322 16.01 -30.56 -4.63
C GLN A 322 15.38 -29.34 -3.93
N VAL A 323 15.41 -28.19 -4.59
CA VAL A 323 14.93 -26.90 -4.08
C VAL A 323 13.94 -26.30 -5.09
N SER A 324 12.81 -25.80 -4.61
CA SER A 324 11.91 -24.95 -5.37
C SER A 324 12.14 -23.49 -5.02
N ILE A 325 12.63 -22.73 -5.99
CA ILE A 325 12.93 -21.31 -5.84
C ILE A 325 11.68 -20.53 -6.24
N ILE A 326 11.06 -19.88 -5.26
CA ILE A 326 9.82 -19.13 -5.45
C ILE A 326 10.16 -17.65 -5.54
N ILE A 327 9.74 -17.04 -6.64
CA ILE A 327 10.10 -15.66 -6.97
C ILE A 327 8.84 -14.87 -7.30
N PRO A 328 8.30 -14.08 -6.35
CA PRO A 328 7.20 -13.17 -6.60
C PRO A 328 7.59 -12.04 -7.56
N ILE A 329 6.68 -11.70 -8.48
CA ILE A 329 6.83 -10.65 -9.47
C ILE A 329 5.69 -9.63 -9.30
N TYR A 330 6.05 -8.39 -8.98
CA TYR A 330 5.14 -7.26 -8.87
C TYR A 330 5.77 -6.00 -9.48
N GLY A 331 5.07 -5.33 -10.40
CA GLY A 331 5.54 -4.13 -11.10
C GLY A 331 6.71 -4.35 -12.09
N ARG A 332 7.87 -4.81 -11.61
CA ARG A 332 9.12 -4.95 -12.38
C ARG A 332 9.36 -6.40 -12.85
N TYR A 333 8.74 -6.78 -13.97
CA TYR A 333 8.93 -8.11 -14.57
C TYR A 333 10.30 -8.29 -15.26
N ASP A 334 10.99 -7.21 -15.56
CA ASP A 334 12.27 -7.22 -16.28
C ASP A 334 13.39 -7.93 -15.51
N PHE A 335 13.29 -8.03 -14.18
CA PHE A 335 14.23 -8.79 -13.36
C PHE A 335 14.29 -10.29 -13.67
N VAL A 336 13.23 -10.85 -14.24
CA VAL A 336 13.22 -12.25 -14.73
C VAL A 336 14.35 -12.48 -15.73
N GLN A 337 14.65 -11.50 -16.59
CA GLN A 337 15.74 -11.61 -17.56
C GLN A 337 17.11 -11.65 -16.87
N HIS A 338 17.32 -10.82 -15.85
CA HIS A 338 18.59 -10.76 -15.12
C HIS A 338 18.83 -12.05 -14.32
N GLN A 339 17.81 -12.55 -13.63
CA GLN A 339 17.88 -13.80 -12.90
C GLN A 339 18.10 -15.00 -13.83
N LEU A 340 17.34 -15.13 -14.92
CA LEU A 340 17.53 -16.25 -15.84
C LEU A 340 18.88 -16.20 -16.58
N LEU A 341 19.43 -15.01 -16.84
CA LEU A 341 20.80 -14.90 -17.33
C LEU A 341 21.81 -15.49 -16.33
N ALA A 342 21.67 -15.19 -15.04
CA ALA A 342 22.54 -15.73 -14.01
C ALA A 342 22.32 -17.24 -13.82
N PHE A 343 21.07 -17.68 -13.74
CA PHE A 343 20.71 -19.08 -13.48
C PHE A 343 21.04 -20.00 -14.66
N SER A 344 20.89 -19.54 -15.90
CA SER A 344 21.17 -20.37 -17.08
C SER A 344 22.65 -20.68 -17.27
N ASN A 345 23.55 -19.84 -16.74
CA ASN A 345 24.99 -20.07 -16.75
C ASN A 345 25.47 -20.97 -15.61
N ASP A 346 24.60 -21.29 -14.66
CA ASP A 346 24.91 -22.12 -13.50
C ASP A 346 24.36 -23.55 -13.69
N SER A 347 25.25 -24.52 -13.84
CA SER A 347 24.86 -25.92 -14.01
C SER A 347 24.15 -26.51 -12.80
N ASP A 348 24.35 -25.96 -11.60
CA ASP A 348 23.67 -26.41 -10.38
C ASP A 348 22.16 -26.21 -10.46
N MET A 349 21.71 -25.18 -11.19
CA MET A 349 20.30 -24.86 -11.35
C MET A 349 19.50 -25.96 -12.04
N GLN A 350 20.17 -26.91 -12.73
CA GLN A 350 19.51 -28.10 -13.28
C GLN A 350 18.94 -29.02 -12.19
N ASN A 351 19.48 -28.97 -10.97
CA ASN A 351 19.01 -29.76 -9.82
C ASN A 351 17.81 -29.12 -9.11
N HIS A 352 17.37 -27.94 -9.54
CA HIS A 352 16.39 -27.11 -8.87
C HIS A 352 15.25 -26.75 -9.82
N GLU A 353 14.17 -26.21 -9.29
CA GLU A 353 13.11 -25.61 -10.11
C GLU A 353 12.93 -24.14 -9.76
N ILE A 354 12.60 -23.35 -10.77
CA ILE A 354 12.30 -21.92 -10.64
C ILE A 354 10.80 -21.73 -10.86
N ILE A 355 10.15 -21.00 -9.95
CA ILE A 355 8.73 -20.71 -9.97
C ILE A 355 8.54 -19.21 -9.85
N TYR A 356 8.25 -18.55 -10.98
CA TYR A 356 7.88 -17.14 -10.99
C TYR A 356 6.39 -16.98 -10.69
N VAL A 357 6.05 -16.22 -9.65
CA VAL A 357 4.66 -15.96 -9.25
C VAL A 357 4.30 -14.53 -9.62
N LEU A 358 3.54 -14.36 -10.71
CA LEU A 358 3.02 -13.06 -11.11
C LEU A 358 1.87 -12.64 -10.19
N ASP A 359 2.18 -11.70 -9.30
CA ASP A 359 1.26 -11.12 -8.31
C ASP A 359 0.66 -9.79 -8.78
N ASP A 360 1.19 -9.21 -9.86
CA ASP A 360 0.63 -8.00 -10.49
C ASP A 360 -0.13 -8.35 -11.78
N PRO A 361 -1.47 -8.42 -11.76
CA PRO A 361 -2.24 -8.76 -12.96
C PRO A 361 -2.14 -7.69 -14.06
N ARG A 362 -1.72 -6.46 -13.74
CA ARG A 362 -1.69 -5.35 -14.71
C ARG A 362 -0.61 -5.52 -15.79
N ILE A 363 0.43 -6.28 -15.48
CA ILE A 363 1.62 -6.48 -16.34
C ILE A 363 1.66 -7.89 -16.93
N GLU A 364 0.55 -8.64 -16.90
CA GLU A 364 0.49 -10.04 -17.31
C GLU A 364 0.91 -10.25 -18.76
N ARG A 365 0.53 -9.34 -19.66
CA ARG A 365 0.87 -9.44 -21.07
C ARG A 365 2.39 -9.31 -21.27
N GLU A 366 2.97 -8.29 -20.68
CA GLU A 366 4.39 -7.97 -20.79
C GLU A 366 5.25 -9.06 -20.15
N PHE A 367 4.84 -9.55 -18.97
CA PHE A 367 5.48 -10.67 -18.30
C PHE A 367 5.50 -11.94 -19.19
N ASN A 368 4.38 -12.29 -19.82
CA ASN A 368 4.32 -13.46 -20.72
C ASN A 368 5.26 -13.31 -21.93
N ILE A 369 5.31 -12.13 -22.55
CA ILE A 369 6.22 -11.84 -23.66
C ILE A 369 7.67 -11.99 -23.20
N ALA A 370 8.01 -11.43 -22.03
CA ALA A 370 9.34 -11.55 -21.44
C ALA A 370 9.70 -13.03 -21.20
N CYS A 371 8.82 -13.83 -20.59
CA CYS A 371 9.03 -15.26 -20.34
C CYS A 371 9.33 -16.05 -21.63
N HIS A 372 8.59 -15.81 -22.72
CA HIS A 372 8.91 -16.44 -24.01
C HIS A 372 10.27 -15.98 -24.55
N GLY A 373 10.61 -14.69 -24.45
CA GLY A 373 11.88 -14.14 -24.92
C GLY A 373 13.08 -14.71 -24.18
N VAL A 374 13.04 -14.73 -22.85
CA VAL A 374 14.11 -15.25 -22.00
C VAL A 374 14.27 -16.76 -22.15
N PHE A 375 13.19 -17.52 -22.28
CA PHE A 375 13.26 -18.96 -22.53
C PHE A 375 13.90 -19.25 -23.90
N ASN A 376 13.51 -18.55 -24.96
CA ASN A 376 14.11 -18.72 -26.28
C ASN A 376 15.59 -18.33 -26.32
N THR A 377 16.02 -17.43 -25.45
CA THR A 377 17.41 -16.94 -25.41
C THR A 377 18.30 -17.85 -24.59
N PHE A 378 17.85 -18.25 -23.40
CA PHE A 378 18.67 -18.95 -22.41
C PHE A 378 18.39 -20.45 -22.33
N ASN A 379 17.26 -20.91 -22.88
CA ASN A 379 16.82 -22.31 -22.90
C ASN A 379 16.85 -23.00 -21.51
N HIS A 380 16.58 -22.23 -20.45
CA HIS A 380 16.52 -22.74 -19.08
C HIS A 380 15.04 -22.95 -18.67
N PRO A 381 14.64 -24.14 -18.20
CA PRO A 381 13.24 -24.41 -17.83
C PRO A 381 12.78 -23.67 -16.57
N PHE A 382 11.51 -23.22 -16.54
CA PHE A 382 10.89 -22.63 -15.35
C PHE A 382 9.35 -22.72 -15.39
N LYS A 383 8.71 -22.56 -14.23
CA LYS A 383 7.25 -22.46 -14.07
C LYS A 383 6.85 -21.00 -13.90
N THR A 384 5.63 -20.68 -14.34
CA THR A 384 4.96 -19.42 -13.99
C THR A 384 3.63 -19.70 -13.30
N ILE A 385 3.26 -18.85 -12.36
CA ILE A 385 1.92 -18.81 -11.76
C ILE A 385 1.34 -17.43 -11.95
N HIS A 386 0.14 -17.35 -12.48
CA HIS A 386 -0.62 -16.11 -12.59
C HIS A 386 -1.65 -16.09 -11.46
N ALA A 387 -1.39 -15.27 -10.44
CA ALA A 387 -2.26 -15.16 -9.27
C ALA A 387 -3.63 -14.53 -9.60
N GLY A 388 -3.69 -13.72 -10.66
CA GLY A 388 -4.90 -13.02 -11.11
C GLY A 388 -5.28 -11.78 -10.28
N LYS A 389 -4.63 -11.58 -9.13
CA LYS A 389 -4.76 -10.42 -8.25
C LYS A 389 -3.51 -10.25 -7.39
N ASN A 390 -3.41 -9.11 -6.70
CA ASN A 390 -2.35 -8.81 -5.75
C ASN A 390 -2.62 -9.46 -4.38
N LEU A 391 -1.88 -10.52 -4.11
CA LEU A 391 -1.86 -11.27 -2.85
C LEU A 391 -0.80 -10.75 -1.88
N GLY A 392 0.08 -9.85 -2.33
CA GLY A 392 1.24 -9.38 -1.60
C GLY A 392 2.34 -10.44 -1.51
N PHE A 393 3.48 -10.04 -0.96
CA PHE A 393 4.66 -10.91 -0.86
C PHE A 393 4.36 -12.25 -0.16
N ALA A 394 3.68 -12.21 0.99
CA ALA A 394 3.31 -13.41 1.74
C ALA A 394 2.41 -14.35 0.92
N GLY A 395 1.36 -13.81 0.29
CA GLY A 395 0.40 -14.60 -0.48
C GLY A 395 1.01 -15.19 -1.74
N ALA A 396 1.83 -14.42 -2.46
CA ALA A 396 2.54 -14.89 -3.66
C ALA A 396 3.53 -16.02 -3.34
N ASN A 397 4.31 -15.90 -2.26
CA ASN A 397 5.21 -16.96 -1.82
C ASN A 397 4.45 -18.23 -1.40
N ASN A 398 3.37 -18.08 -0.63
CA ASN A 398 2.54 -19.21 -0.22
C ASN A 398 1.91 -19.92 -1.43
N LEU A 399 1.45 -19.17 -2.43
CA LEU A 399 0.91 -19.72 -3.68
C LEU A 399 2.00 -20.50 -4.44
N GLY A 400 3.21 -19.96 -4.55
CA GLY A 400 4.37 -20.67 -5.10
C GLY A 400 4.67 -21.98 -4.37
N ALA A 401 4.65 -21.95 -3.04
CA ALA A 401 4.95 -23.10 -2.20
C ALA A 401 3.89 -24.21 -2.35
N SER A 402 2.64 -23.84 -2.63
CA SER A 402 1.55 -24.79 -2.84
C SER A 402 1.75 -25.70 -4.07
N ILE A 403 2.44 -25.21 -5.11
CA ILE A 403 2.70 -25.97 -6.35
C ILE A 403 4.14 -26.49 -6.46
N ALA A 404 5.02 -26.04 -5.56
CA ALA A 404 6.40 -26.46 -5.50
C ALA A 404 6.51 -27.97 -5.29
N THR A 405 7.49 -28.60 -5.91
CA THR A 405 7.72 -30.06 -5.86
C THR A 405 9.03 -30.44 -5.19
N GLY A 406 9.88 -29.46 -4.88
CA GLY A 406 11.16 -29.66 -4.22
C GLY A 406 11.03 -30.01 -2.75
N LYS A 407 12.06 -30.66 -2.22
CA LYS A 407 12.17 -30.97 -0.79
C LYS A 407 12.28 -29.70 0.06
N TYR A 408 13.02 -28.71 -0.45
CA TYR A 408 13.19 -27.41 0.18
C TYR A 408 12.47 -26.32 -0.62
N ILE A 409 12.00 -25.30 0.07
CA ILE A 409 11.52 -24.05 -0.51
C ILE A 409 12.57 -22.98 -0.27
N LEU A 410 12.89 -22.21 -1.32
CA LEU A 410 13.67 -20.99 -1.23
C LEU A 410 12.78 -19.81 -1.63
N ALA A 411 12.35 -19.01 -0.67
CA ALA A 411 11.75 -17.71 -0.98
C ALA A 411 12.87 -16.76 -1.43
N LEU A 412 12.74 -16.17 -2.61
CA LEU A 412 13.75 -15.32 -3.21
C LEU A 412 13.11 -14.08 -3.85
N ASN A 413 13.61 -12.90 -3.52
CA ASN A 413 13.17 -11.68 -4.20
C ASN A 413 13.61 -11.67 -5.67
N SER A 414 12.82 -11.00 -6.52
CA SER A 414 13.09 -10.94 -7.97
C SER A 414 14.34 -10.14 -8.34
N ASP A 415 14.74 -9.20 -7.49
CA ASP A 415 15.94 -8.36 -7.62
C ASP A 415 17.16 -8.89 -6.84
N VAL A 416 17.13 -10.16 -6.44
CA VAL A 416 18.29 -10.87 -5.87
C VAL A 416 19.01 -11.65 -6.97
N LEU A 417 20.32 -11.43 -7.06
CA LEU A 417 21.21 -12.05 -8.04
C LEU A 417 22.39 -12.75 -7.34
N PRO A 418 22.77 -13.96 -7.78
CA PRO A 418 23.89 -14.66 -7.18
C PRO A 418 25.24 -14.05 -7.54
N SER A 419 26.20 -14.11 -6.62
CA SER A 419 27.58 -13.70 -6.91
C SER A 419 28.42 -14.79 -7.59
N ASP A 420 28.05 -16.06 -7.40
CA ASP A 420 28.79 -17.22 -7.90
C ASP A 420 27.84 -18.39 -8.21
N HIS A 421 28.30 -19.33 -9.02
CA HIS A 421 27.57 -20.54 -9.40
C HIS A 421 27.49 -21.53 -8.23
N GLY A 422 26.54 -22.45 -8.23
CA GLY A 422 26.36 -23.51 -7.23
C GLY A 422 25.82 -23.04 -5.87
N TRP A 423 25.34 -21.82 -5.79
CA TRP A 423 24.95 -21.18 -4.53
C TRP A 423 23.73 -21.85 -3.88
N VAL A 424 22.74 -22.29 -4.68
CA VAL A 424 21.54 -22.97 -4.15
C VAL A 424 21.88 -24.34 -3.57
N GLY A 425 22.64 -25.14 -4.32
CA GLY A 425 23.13 -26.44 -3.86
C GLY A 425 23.96 -26.32 -2.58
N ARG A 426 24.84 -25.32 -2.48
CA ARG A 426 25.62 -25.05 -1.25
C ARG A 426 24.75 -24.67 -0.06
N LEU A 427 23.73 -23.82 -0.25
CA LEU A 427 22.78 -23.49 0.82
C LEU A 427 22.00 -24.74 1.27
N ALA A 428 21.55 -25.56 0.32
CA ALA A 428 20.83 -26.80 0.62
C ALA A 428 21.71 -27.81 1.36
N GLU A 429 22.98 -27.97 0.96
CA GLU A 429 23.95 -28.83 1.65
C GLU A 429 24.18 -28.34 3.08
N LYS A 430 24.50 -27.05 3.27
CA LYS A 430 24.67 -26.44 4.59
C LYS A 430 23.47 -26.70 5.49
N PHE A 431 22.25 -26.50 4.98
CA PHE A 431 21.02 -26.74 5.73
C PHE A 431 20.95 -28.15 6.33
N THR A 432 21.42 -29.18 5.62
CA THR A 432 21.39 -30.57 6.14
C THR A 432 22.35 -30.83 7.30
N THR A 433 23.38 -29.99 7.46
CA THR A 433 24.41 -30.16 8.48
C THR A 433 24.12 -29.39 9.78
N LEU A 434 23.12 -28.49 9.75
CA LEU A 434 22.77 -27.65 10.88
C LEU A 434 21.98 -28.43 11.93
N ASP A 435 22.13 -28.01 13.19
CA ASP A 435 21.35 -28.58 14.29
C ASP A 435 19.94 -27.97 14.30
N SER A 436 18.94 -28.81 14.04
CA SER A 436 17.50 -28.47 14.02
C SER A 436 17.16 -27.14 13.32
N PRO A 437 17.61 -26.92 12.07
CA PRO A 437 17.29 -25.69 11.35
C PRO A 437 15.80 -25.61 11.03
N GLY A 438 15.24 -24.43 11.23
CA GLY A 438 13.93 -24.05 10.70
C GLY A 438 14.07 -23.25 9.43
N ILE A 439 15.00 -22.28 9.45
CA ILE A 439 15.26 -21.34 8.37
C ILE A 439 16.77 -21.11 8.23
N LEU A 440 17.24 -21.04 6.99
CA LEU A 440 18.58 -20.55 6.64
C LEU A 440 18.46 -19.35 5.68
N GLY A 441 18.94 -18.19 6.11
CA GLY A 441 19.16 -17.04 5.22
C GLY A 441 20.60 -17.03 4.68
N THR A 442 20.90 -16.07 3.81
CA THR A 442 22.26 -15.81 3.33
C THR A 442 22.59 -14.32 3.37
N LYS A 443 23.88 -13.99 3.35
CA LYS A 443 24.34 -12.60 3.30
C LYS A 443 23.89 -11.94 2.00
N LEU A 444 23.30 -10.76 2.13
CA LEU A 444 22.95 -9.89 1.02
C LEU A 444 23.79 -8.63 1.06
N VAL A 445 24.28 -8.22 -0.10
CA VAL A 445 25.06 -7.00 -0.30
C VAL A 445 24.39 -6.11 -1.35
N TYR A 446 24.61 -4.82 -1.23
CA TYR A 446 24.30 -3.84 -2.27
C TYR A 446 25.28 -3.97 -3.45
N GLU A 447 25.00 -3.25 -4.53
CA GLU A 447 25.84 -3.21 -5.73
C GLU A 447 27.25 -2.66 -5.48
N ASP A 448 27.46 -1.91 -4.41
CA ASP A 448 28.74 -1.37 -3.97
C ASP A 448 29.48 -2.27 -2.95
N GLU A 449 29.02 -3.52 -2.81
CA GLU A 449 29.53 -4.54 -1.87
C GLU A 449 29.39 -4.15 -0.38
N THR A 450 28.61 -3.12 -0.06
CA THR A 450 28.24 -2.84 1.33
C THR A 450 27.16 -3.82 1.80
N ILE A 451 27.18 -4.13 3.10
CA ILE A 451 26.25 -5.08 3.70
C ILE A 451 24.84 -4.52 3.67
N GLN A 452 23.91 -5.34 3.22
CA GLN A 452 22.48 -5.08 3.39
C GLN A 452 21.89 -6.00 4.46
N HIS A 453 22.30 -7.27 4.47
CA HIS A 453 21.78 -8.27 5.40
C HIS A 453 22.85 -9.31 5.76
N ILE A 454 23.02 -9.59 7.04
CA ILE A 454 23.83 -10.68 7.59
C ILE A 454 23.15 -11.22 8.86
N GLY A 455 21.84 -11.47 8.76
CA GLY A 455 20.97 -11.66 9.91
C GLY A 455 20.31 -10.36 10.36
N MET A 456 19.32 -10.49 11.23
CA MET A 456 18.54 -9.41 11.82
C MET A 456 18.33 -9.68 13.31
N THR A 457 18.13 -8.62 14.09
CA THR A 457 17.78 -8.68 15.50
C THR A 457 16.54 -7.85 15.77
N PHE A 458 15.70 -8.28 16.72
CA PHE A 458 14.64 -7.44 17.24
C PHE A 458 15.26 -6.31 18.07
N GLN A 459 14.87 -5.09 17.73
CA GLN A 459 15.24 -3.88 18.44
C GLN A 459 13.98 -3.08 18.78
N ASP A 460 13.90 -2.59 20.01
CA ASP A 460 12.80 -1.70 20.40
C ASP A 460 12.90 -0.38 19.61
N ASP A 461 11.79 0.07 19.04
CA ASP A 461 11.73 1.33 18.31
C ASP A 461 11.94 2.52 19.24
N ALA A 462 12.84 3.43 18.85
CA ALA A 462 13.20 4.58 19.67
C ALA A 462 12.07 5.62 19.81
N TYR A 463 11.20 5.73 18.80
CA TYR A 463 10.09 6.68 18.75
C TYR A 463 8.76 6.03 19.15
N TYR A 464 8.64 4.70 19.01
CA TYR A 464 7.46 3.91 19.32
C TYR A 464 7.76 2.76 20.31
N PRO A 465 8.05 3.06 21.58
CA PRO A 465 8.45 2.05 22.56
C PRO A 465 7.50 0.85 22.64
N GLY A 466 8.10 -0.33 22.64
CA GLY A 466 7.43 -1.62 22.66
C GLY A 466 6.99 -2.13 21.28
N ILE A 467 7.21 -1.39 20.19
CA ILE A 467 7.21 -1.99 18.85
C ILE A 467 8.60 -2.59 18.61
N TRP A 468 8.64 -3.87 18.27
CA TRP A 468 9.87 -4.54 17.87
C TRP A 468 10.12 -4.30 16.40
N MET A 469 11.24 -3.68 16.05
CA MET A 469 11.69 -3.48 14.67
C MET A 469 12.73 -4.52 14.29
N ASN A 470 12.74 -4.90 13.00
CA ASN A 470 13.74 -5.81 12.43
C ASN A 470 15.00 -5.02 12.06
N TYR A 471 15.97 -4.96 12.97
CA TYR A 471 17.22 -4.24 12.75
C TYR A 471 18.24 -5.13 12.00
N HIS A 472 18.89 -4.56 10.99
CA HIS A 472 19.97 -5.20 10.23
C HIS A 472 21.35 -4.75 10.75
N PRO A 473 22.09 -5.59 11.48
CA PRO A 473 23.42 -5.24 11.96
C PRO A 473 24.38 -4.96 10.79
N HIS A 474 25.24 -3.96 10.97
CA HIS A 474 26.27 -3.56 10.00
C HIS A 474 25.76 -3.10 8.62
N LYS A 475 24.46 -2.82 8.47
CA LYS A 475 23.89 -2.29 7.22
C LYS A 475 24.65 -1.03 6.76
N GLY A 476 25.06 -1.01 5.49
CA GLY A 476 25.87 0.03 4.87
C GLY A 476 27.37 -0.03 5.15
N MET A 477 27.86 -0.97 5.97
CA MET A 477 29.30 -1.17 6.16
C MET A 477 29.89 -1.97 4.98
N PRO A 478 31.12 -1.66 4.52
CA PRO A 478 31.81 -2.48 3.53
C PRO A 478 31.95 -3.94 3.98
N SER A 479 31.49 -4.88 3.16
CA SER A 479 31.42 -6.31 3.55
C SER A 479 32.77 -6.91 3.93
N HIS A 480 33.85 -6.51 3.26
CA HIS A 480 35.21 -6.99 3.54
C HIS A 480 35.73 -6.63 4.95
N LEU A 481 35.10 -5.67 5.65
CA LEU A 481 35.44 -5.31 7.02
C LEU A 481 34.75 -6.22 8.06
N ILE A 482 33.69 -6.93 7.66
CA ILE A 482 32.93 -7.84 8.53
C ILE A 482 33.29 -9.28 8.14
N ASN A 483 34.30 -9.81 8.81
CA ASN A 483 34.84 -11.13 8.50
C ASN A 483 34.12 -12.23 9.30
N LYS A 484 32.86 -12.50 8.95
CA LYS A 484 32.15 -13.70 9.43
C LYS A 484 32.34 -14.80 8.38
N LYS A 485 32.93 -15.92 8.80
CA LYS A 485 33.28 -17.05 7.91
C LYS A 485 32.55 -18.33 8.27
N GLU A 486 31.49 -18.25 9.06
CA GLU A 486 30.75 -19.41 9.55
C GLU A 486 29.25 -19.16 9.40
N THR A 487 28.49 -20.24 9.19
CA THR A 487 27.04 -20.19 9.35
C THR A 487 26.76 -20.08 10.85
N GLU A 488 26.07 -19.03 11.25
CA GLU A 488 25.84 -18.69 12.65
C GLU A 488 24.35 -18.64 12.98
N LEU A 489 24.03 -18.74 14.26
CA LEU A 489 22.70 -18.47 14.75
C LEU A 489 22.40 -16.97 14.67
N THR A 490 21.15 -16.64 14.40
CA THR A 490 20.64 -15.27 14.39
C THR A 490 19.23 -15.27 14.95
N GLU A 491 18.75 -14.11 15.40
CA GLU A 491 17.35 -13.97 15.82
C GLU A 491 16.41 -14.07 14.60
N LEU A 492 16.80 -13.44 13.49
CA LEU A 492 15.95 -13.31 12.31
C LEU A 492 16.78 -13.31 11.02
N VAL A 493 16.11 -13.61 9.90
CA VAL A 493 16.62 -13.39 8.53
C VAL A 493 15.53 -12.76 7.66
N THR A 494 15.92 -12.07 6.60
CA THR A 494 14.98 -11.37 5.73
C THR A 494 14.31 -12.31 4.72
N GLY A 495 13.06 -11.99 4.36
CA GLY A 495 12.29 -12.66 3.30
C GLY A 495 12.93 -12.66 1.93
N ALA A 496 13.91 -11.78 1.68
CA ALA A 496 14.56 -11.67 0.38
C ALA A 496 15.32 -12.94 -0.03
N CYS A 497 15.78 -13.76 0.91
CA CYS A 497 16.35 -15.07 0.65
C CYS A 497 16.20 -15.99 1.90
N MET A 498 15.20 -16.87 1.91
CA MET A 498 14.94 -17.81 3.02
C MET A 498 14.78 -19.25 2.53
N LEU A 499 15.68 -20.14 2.95
CA LEU A 499 15.60 -21.57 2.70
C LEU A 499 14.95 -22.30 3.87
N MET A 500 13.97 -23.16 3.58
CA MET A 500 13.24 -23.97 4.55
C MET A 500 12.92 -25.37 4.00
N GLU A 501 12.74 -26.35 4.88
CA GLU A 501 12.10 -27.61 4.51
C GLU A 501 10.62 -27.37 4.14
N LYS A 502 10.17 -27.87 2.98
CA LYS A 502 8.82 -27.60 2.47
C LYS A 502 7.73 -28.06 3.44
N GLU A 503 7.86 -29.28 3.96
CA GLU A 503 6.90 -29.84 4.92
C GLU A 503 6.82 -28.99 6.18
N PHE A 504 7.95 -28.47 6.65
CA PHE A 504 7.97 -27.57 7.80
C PHE A 504 7.27 -26.24 7.48
N PHE A 505 7.59 -25.60 6.36
CA PHE A 505 6.94 -24.37 5.90
C PHE A 505 5.41 -24.52 5.84
N ILE A 506 4.91 -25.63 5.28
CA ILE A 506 3.47 -25.92 5.22
C ILE A 506 2.90 -26.15 6.63
N SER A 507 3.60 -26.90 7.48
CA SER A 507 3.12 -27.23 8.83
C SER A 507 2.92 -26.01 9.74
N VAL A 508 3.71 -24.95 9.53
CA VAL A 508 3.58 -23.68 10.27
C VAL A 508 2.67 -22.66 9.57
N GLY A 509 2.05 -23.05 8.46
CA GLY A 509 1.11 -22.22 7.70
C GLY A 509 1.76 -21.14 6.84
N GLY A 510 3.03 -21.30 6.45
CA GLY A 510 3.77 -20.38 5.57
C GLY A 510 3.87 -18.95 6.08
N PHE A 511 4.01 -17.98 5.18
CA PHE A 511 3.97 -16.55 5.52
C PHE A 511 2.57 -16.14 5.97
N ASP A 512 2.45 -15.26 6.96
CA ASP A 512 1.16 -14.74 7.39
C ASP A 512 0.68 -13.62 6.45
N THR A 513 -0.44 -13.84 5.77
CA THR A 513 -0.98 -12.91 4.76
C THR A 513 -1.65 -11.67 5.36
N ARG A 514 -1.64 -11.53 6.70
CA ARG A 514 -2.13 -10.32 7.40
C ARG A 514 -1.11 -9.18 7.41
N TYR A 515 0.18 -9.45 7.19
CA TYR A 515 1.15 -8.39 6.96
C TYR A 515 0.96 -7.84 5.55
N ILE A 516 0.80 -6.53 5.45
CA ILE A 516 0.31 -5.88 4.25
C ILE A 516 1.46 -5.27 3.47
N LEU A 517 1.55 -5.61 2.18
CA LEU A 517 2.53 -5.09 1.22
C LEU A 517 4.01 -5.28 1.63
N GLY A 518 4.29 -6.17 2.58
CA GLY A 518 5.62 -6.47 3.08
C GLY A 518 5.86 -5.94 4.50
N ASP A 519 7.08 -6.09 4.98
CA ASP A 519 7.54 -5.82 6.34
C ASP A 519 6.90 -6.74 7.40
N PHE A 520 7.77 -7.38 8.19
CA PHE A 520 7.48 -8.25 9.33
C PHE A 520 7.00 -9.68 9.04
N GLU A 521 6.54 -10.01 7.84
CA GLU A 521 6.14 -11.40 7.51
C GLU A 521 7.30 -12.40 7.60
N ASP A 522 8.53 -11.96 7.35
CA ASP A 522 9.75 -12.75 7.48
C ASP A 522 10.07 -13.05 8.94
N SER A 523 10.05 -12.02 9.79
CA SER A 523 10.21 -12.17 11.23
C SER A 523 9.08 -12.98 11.87
N ASP A 524 7.85 -12.89 11.38
CA ASP A 524 6.74 -13.75 11.78
C ASP A 524 7.04 -15.23 11.54
N LEU A 525 7.57 -15.54 10.35
CA LEU A 525 7.95 -16.89 9.98
C LEU A 525 9.12 -17.42 10.82
N CYS A 526 10.09 -16.57 11.16
CA CYS A 526 11.13 -16.88 12.15
C CYS A 526 10.53 -17.18 13.54
N MET A 527 9.56 -16.39 14.00
CA MET A 527 8.90 -16.63 15.29
C MET A 527 8.08 -17.92 15.32
N LYS A 528 7.42 -18.27 14.21
CA LYS A 528 6.79 -19.60 14.04
C LYS A 528 7.82 -20.72 14.17
N ALA A 529 9.01 -20.56 13.58
CA ALA A 529 10.08 -21.56 13.73
C ALA A 529 10.55 -21.70 15.19
N TYR A 530 10.72 -20.60 15.92
CA TYR A 530 11.04 -20.66 17.36
C TYR A 530 9.99 -21.39 18.19
N GLN A 531 8.69 -21.18 17.92
CA GLN A 531 7.62 -21.91 18.62
C GLN A 531 7.70 -23.43 18.45
N HIS A 532 8.29 -23.89 17.34
CA HIS A 532 8.51 -25.30 17.03
C HIS A 532 9.90 -25.80 17.46
N ASN A 533 10.62 -25.06 18.32
CA ASN A 533 11.98 -25.37 18.78
C ASN A 533 12.98 -25.56 17.61
N LYS A 534 12.75 -24.85 16.50
CA LYS A 534 13.67 -24.77 15.38
C LYS A 534 14.54 -23.52 15.50
N LYS A 535 15.73 -23.59 14.92
CA LYS A 535 16.73 -22.52 14.96
C LYS A 535 16.77 -21.75 13.64
N ILE A 536 17.11 -20.47 13.72
CA ILE A 536 17.32 -19.60 12.57
C ILE A 536 18.82 -19.44 12.38
N TYR A 537 19.28 -19.65 11.15
CA TYR A 537 20.68 -19.52 10.79
C TYR A 537 20.86 -18.51 9.66
N ILE A 538 22.02 -17.87 9.64
CA ILE A 538 22.48 -17.03 8.53
C ILE A 538 23.80 -17.58 8.00
N ASP A 539 23.86 -17.85 6.70
CA ASP A 539 25.12 -18.13 6.04
C ASP A 539 25.83 -16.84 5.63
N THR A 540 27.06 -16.66 6.13
CA THR A 540 27.86 -15.45 5.89
C THR A 540 28.93 -15.63 4.81
N GLN A 541 29.12 -16.86 4.33
CA GLN A 541 30.09 -17.20 3.30
C GLN A 541 29.53 -16.97 1.89
N GLU A 542 28.34 -17.52 1.59
CA GLU A 542 27.61 -17.16 0.39
C GLU A 542 27.24 -15.67 0.44
N SER A 543 27.25 -15.01 -0.71
CA SER A 543 26.87 -13.63 -0.85
C SER A 543 25.98 -13.49 -2.07
N LEU A 544 24.84 -12.83 -1.94
CA LEU A 544 24.00 -12.47 -3.08
C LEU A 544 23.92 -10.95 -3.17
N TYR A 545 23.83 -10.43 -4.38
CA TYR A 545 23.50 -9.03 -4.61
C TYR A 545 22.00 -8.87 -4.50
N HIS A 546 21.54 -7.87 -3.78
CA HIS A 546 20.12 -7.50 -3.73
C HIS A 546 20.00 -6.02 -4.09
N LEU A 547 19.45 -5.75 -5.27
CA LEU A 547 19.42 -4.43 -5.90
C LEU A 547 18.28 -3.54 -5.34
N GLU A 548 18.02 -3.65 -4.04
CA GLU A 548 16.96 -2.98 -3.29
C GLU A 548 16.87 -1.50 -3.70
N ARG A 549 15.62 -1.02 -3.89
CA ARG A 549 15.18 0.27 -4.50
C ARG A 549 14.78 0.20 -5.98
N LEU A 550 15.15 -0.83 -6.73
CA LEU A 550 14.73 -0.92 -8.13
C LEU A 550 13.35 -1.59 -8.33
N SER A 551 12.98 -2.56 -7.49
CA SER A 551 11.65 -3.18 -7.46
C SER A 551 10.59 -2.30 -6.77
N GLN A 552 11.02 -1.41 -5.86
CA GLN A 552 10.17 -0.54 -5.05
C GLN A 552 10.20 0.95 -5.47
N ASN A 553 10.61 1.28 -6.71
CA ASN A 553 10.63 2.64 -7.26
C ASN A 553 9.22 3.25 -7.54
N LEU A 554 8.25 2.90 -6.70
CA LEU A 554 6.92 3.50 -6.60
C LEU A 554 6.71 3.94 -5.14
N VAL A 555 7.64 4.73 -4.60
CA VAL A 555 7.39 5.46 -3.35
C VAL A 555 6.49 6.63 -3.74
N ASP A 556 5.20 6.32 -3.78
CA ASP A 556 4.15 7.33 -3.75
C ASP A 556 4.46 8.31 -2.63
N SER A 557 4.44 9.61 -2.92
CA SER A 557 4.69 10.66 -1.94
C SER A 557 3.69 10.55 -0.78
N GLY A 558 4.17 10.59 0.48
CA GLY A 558 3.32 10.56 1.67
C GLY A 558 3.87 9.68 2.80
N ASP A 559 3.18 9.70 3.94
CA ASP A 559 3.55 8.94 5.15
C ASP A 559 2.87 7.55 5.25
N TRP A 560 2.01 7.20 4.30
CA TRP A 560 1.15 6.00 4.40
C TRP A 560 1.96 4.69 4.51
N LYS A 561 3.07 4.53 3.77
CA LYS A 561 3.93 3.35 3.89
C LYS A 561 4.54 3.24 5.29
N TYR A 562 5.01 4.36 5.81
CA TYR A 562 5.55 4.42 7.16
C TYR A 562 4.48 4.07 8.22
N LYS A 563 3.26 4.60 8.09
CA LYS A 563 2.12 4.22 8.93
C LYS A 563 1.84 2.72 8.86
N LEU A 564 1.87 2.16 7.65
CA LEU A 564 1.65 0.74 7.41
C LEU A 564 2.72 -0.13 8.08
N THR A 565 4.00 0.21 7.95
CA THR A 565 5.11 -0.48 8.64
C THR A 565 4.90 -0.45 10.15
N LEU A 566 4.52 0.69 10.73
CA LEU A 566 4.23 0.78 12.18
C LEU A 566 3.04 -0.10 12.60
N LEU A 567 2.00 -0.17 11.77
CA LEU A 567 0.83 -1.02 12.03
C LEU A 567 1.15 -2.51 11.91
N ASN A 568 1.96 -2.91 10.93
CA ASN A 568 2.51 -4.27 10.84
C ASN A 568 3.35 -4.60 12.09
N GLY A 569 4.16 -3.66 12.58
CA GLY A 569 4.91 -3.78 13.83
C GLY A 569 4.00 -3.91 15.06
N LEU A 570 2.89 -3.17 15.12
CA LEU A 570 1.89 -3.28 16.18
C LEU A 570 1.17 -4.64 16.13
N TYR A 571 0.87 -5.13 14.94
CA TYR A 571 0.31 -6.47 14.74
C TYR A 571 1.28 -7.56 15.22
N GLN A 572 2.57 -7.44 14.86
CA GLN A 572 3.62 -8.33 15.33
C GLN A 572 3.72 -8.29 16.86
N LYS A 573 3.77 -7.10 17.47
CA LYS A 573 3.78 -6.93 18.92
C LYS A 573 2.61 -7.68 19.56
N THR A 574 1.39 -7.45 19.08
CA THR A 574 0.17 -8.11 19.59
C THR A 574 0.28 -9.63 19.53
N LYS A 575 0.90 -10.16 18.47
CA LYS A 575 1.03 -11.60 18.23
C LYS A 575 2.20 -12.24 18.99
N TRP A 576 3.33 -11.54 19.14
CA TRP A 576 4.63 -12.15 19.46
C TRP A 576 5.40 -11.53 20.61
N ASP A 577 4.93 -10.44 21.24
CA ASP A 577 5.72 -9.67 22.23
C ASP A 577 6.42 -10.54 23.29
N ASP A 578 5.67 -11.44 23.95
CA ASP A 578 6.22 -12.34 24.97
C ASP A 578 7.22 -13.36 24.41
N ALA A 579 7.03 -13.80 23.17
CA ALA A 579 7.93 -14.75 22.52
C ALA A 579 9.23 -14.05 22.08
N ILE A 580 9.14 -12.84 21.54
CA ILE A 580 10.28 -12.01 21.15
C ILE A 580 11.15 -11.72 22.37
N LYS A 581 10.55 -11.32 23.51
CA LYS A 581 11.28 -11.11 24.76
C LYS A 581 12.07 -12.34 25.22
N LYS A 582 11.52 -13.55 25.01
CA LYS A 582 12.23 -14.81 25.34
C LYS A 582 13.41 -15.06 24.40
N VAL A 583 13.23 -14.82 23.10
CA VAL A 583 14.34 -14.92 22.12
C VAL A 583 15.46 -13.96 22.49
N LYS A 584 15.14 -12.70 22.82
CA LYS A 584 16.12 -11.70 23.28
C LYS A 584 16.89 -12.13 24.54
N GLN A 585 16.23 -12.81 25.49
CA GLN A 585 16.88 -13.27 26.72
C GLN A 585 17.81 -14.46 26.51
N GLN A 586 17.57 -15.25 25.46
CA GLN A 586 18.38 -16.44 25.17
C GLN A 586 19.74 -16.10 24.56
N ASN A 587 20.01 -14.83 24.20
CA ASN A 587 21.25 -14.36 23.55
C ASN A 587 21.70 -15.35 22.46
N VAL A 588 20.76 -15.70 21.58
CA VAL A 588 21.02 -16.53 20.40
C VAL A 588 22.16 -15.96 19.58
#